data_AF-A0A975G9G3-F1
#
_entry.id   AF-A0A975G9G3-F1
#
_cell.length_a   1.000
_cell.length_b   1.000
_cell.length_c   1.000
_cell.angle_alpha   90.00
_cell.angle_beta   90.00
_cell.angle_gamma   90.00
#
_symmetry.space_group_name_H-M   'P 1'
#
loop_
_entity.id
_entity.type
_entity.pdbx_description
1 polymer ?
#
loop_
_entity_poly.entity_id
_entity_poly.type
_entity_poly.pdbx_seq_one_letter_code
_entity_poly.pdbx_strand_id
1 'polypeptide(L)'
;MPPMSTPRVKTIASITVGEFFERHAEVLGLSLHGESHGFDRLISEPAINRPGLALAGFFSYFARKRIQVFGNSELAYLKKLPDPMRADRFRRICDRDIPCIVVARGATLGDDLMAVAKEHHIPVFGTSQVTMKFLNAATIRLEHDFGPSVTMHGCMVDMRGIGVMIVGKSGSGKSETAVGLLERGAALVADDMVRLKLVGGELIATAPDLSRGYMEIRGIGIINAANLYGLASIRPDKRLDLVVTLKPHADLNEVDRLGLQTKTFEILGQHIPHVEIPVAPGRDTARMVTIAALDQQLRRLGYNMADEFNQKLLNHMAGGF
;
A
#
# COMPACT_ATOMS: atom_id res chain seq x y z
N MET A 1 -7.49 -2.40 31.55
CA MET A 1 -7.67 -2.87 30.16
C MET A 1 -6.90 -4.18 30.01
N PRO A 2 -7.51 -5.29 29.58
CA PRO A 2 -6.72 -6.42 29.12
C PRO A 2 -6.00 -5.98 27.83
N PRO A 3 -4.73 -6.36 27.61
CA PRO A 3 -4.01 -5.96 26.42
C PRO A 3 -4.71 -6.57 25.21
N MET A 4 -5.26 -5.73 24.32
CA MET A 4 -5.57 -6.17 22.97
C MET A 4 -4.25 -6.71 22.42
N SER A 5 -4.21 -7.99 22.06
CA SER A 5 -3.02 -8.62 21.50
C SER A 5 -2.51 -7.73 20.37
N THR A 6 -1.28 -7.22 20.50
CA THR A 6 -0.66 -6.38 19.48
C THR A 6 -0.71 -7.16 18.16
N PRO A 7 -1.42 -6.63 17.15
CA PRO A 7 -1.67 -7.38 15.94
C PRO A 7 -0.33 -7.68 15.26
N ARG A 8 -0.13 -8.94 14.86
CA ARG A 8 1.17 -9.45 14.42
C ARG A 8 1.54 -8.82 13.08
N VAL A 9 2.59 -8.01 13.07
CA VAL A 9 3.12 -7.42 11.84
C VAL A 9 3.72 -8.52 10.97
N LYS A 10 3.29 -8.59 9.71
CA LYS A 10 3.82 -9.48 8.69
C LYS A 10 4.71 -8.67 7.74
N THR A 11 5.97 -9.07 7.65
CA THR A 11 6.94 -8.58 6.66
C THR A 11 7.23 -9.68 5.65
N ILE A 12 7.54 -9.29 4.42
CA ILE A 12 7.96 -10.22 3.36
C ILE A 12 9.47 -10.07 3.18
N ALA A 13 10.21 -11.15 3.42
CA ALA A 13 11.67 -11.13 3.31
C ALA A 13 12.16 -11.23 1.87
N SER A 14 11.41 -11.94 1.02
CA SER A 14 11.72 -12.14 -0.39
C SER A 14 10.48 -12.55 -1.17
N ILE A 15 10.48 -12.28 -2.47
CA ILE A 15 9.55 -12.85 -3.46
C ILE A 15 10.36 -13.53 -4.56
N THR A 16 9.77 -14.53 -5.21
CA THR A 16 10.43 -15.16 -6.36
C THR A 16 10.31 -14.27 -7.61
N VAL A 17 11.22 -14.44 -8.56
CA VAL A 17 11.14 -13.77 -9.87
C VAL A 17 9.86 -14.17 -10.61
N GLY A 18 9.42 -15.42 -10.47
CA GLY A 18 8.19 -15.92 -11.07
C GLY A 18 6.95 -15.21 -10.50
N GLU A 19 6.85 -15.07 -9.17
CA GLU A 19 5.78 -14.30 -8.55
C GLU A 19 5.77 -12.83 -8.99
N PHE A 20 6.96 -12.21 -9.09
CA PHE A 20 7.08 -10.84 -9.58
C PHE A 20 6.60 -10.72 -11.04
N PHE A 21 7.01 -11.66 -11.89
CA PHE A 21 6.60 -11.67 -13.29
C PHE A 21 5.10 -11.90 -13.44
N GLU A 22 4.53 -12.90 -12.77
CA GLU A 22 3.09 -13.19 -12.81
C GLU A 22 2.22 -12.01 -12.37
N ARG A 23 2.62 -11.32 -11.29
CA ARG A 23 1.85 -10.19 -10.76
C ARG A 23 1.97 -8.91 -11.58
N HIS A 24 3.12 -8.67 -12.22
CA HIS A 24 3.45 -7.34 -12.74
C HIS A 24 3.81 -7.30 -14.22
N ALA A 25 3.90 -8.43 -14.93
CA ALA A 25 4.37 -8.47 -16.31
C ALA A 25 3.53 -7.60 -17.25
N GLU A 26 2.21 -7.68 -17.17
CA GLU A 26 1.31 -6.90 -18.02
C GLU A 26 1.54 -5.41 -17.82
N VAL A 27 1.53 -4.94 -16.57
CA VAL A 27 1.60 -3.50 -16.28
C VAL A 27 3.01 -2.94 -16.47
N LEU A 28 4.05 -3.76 -16.32
CA LEU A 28 5.43 -3.39 -16.59
C LEU A 28 5.84 -3.62 -18.06
N GLY A 29 4.97 -4.22 -18.87
CA GLY A 29 5.26 -4.62 -20.24
C GLY A 29 6.49 -5.53 -20.32
N LEU A 30 6.58 -6.51 -19.42
CA LEU A 30 7.68 -7.48 -19.39
C LEU A 30 7.39 -8.64 -20.34
N SER A 31 8.36 -8.98 -21.17
CA SER A 31 8.38 -10.20 -21.98
C SER A 31 9.61 -11.02 -21.67
N LEU A 32 9.47 -12.33 -21.50
CA LEU A 32 10.61 -13.22 -21.32
C LEU A 32 11.44 -13.29 -22.62
N HIS A 33 12.75 -13.11 -22.51
CA HIS A 33 13.70 -13.34 -23.59
C HIS A 33 14.39 -14.69 -23.38
N GLY A 34 14.22 -15.62 -24.33
CA GLY A 34 14.78 -16.97 -24.25
C GLY A 34 13.88 -17.96 -23.51
N GLU A 35 14.49 -18.93 -22.84
CA GLU A 35 13.79 -20.03 -22.16
C GLU A 35 13.39 -19.65 -20.72
N SER A 36 12.34 -20.28 -20.19
CA SER A 36 11.88 -20.07 -18.82
C SER A 36 12.75 -20.84 -17.82
N HIS A 37 13.76 -20.17 -17.27
CA HIS A 37 14.64 -20.72 -16.23
C HIS A 37 14.91 -19.68 -15.13
N GLY A 38 15.20 -20.14 -13.91
CA GLY A 38 15.56 -19.26 -12.78
C GLY A 38 14.41 -18.39 -12.23
N PHE A 39 13.15 -18.80 -12.44
CA PHE A 39 11.98 -18.10 -11.90
C PHE A 39 11.85 -18.26 -10.38
N ASP A 40 12.49 -19.28 -9.81
CA ASP A 40 12.60 -19.56 -8.37
C ASP A 40 13.60 -18.64 -7.65
N ARG A 41 14.43 -17.90 -8.39
CA ARG A 41 15.41 -16.96 -7.84
C ARG A 41 14.72 -15.88 -7.02
N LEU A 42 15.38 -15.43 -5.95
CA LEU A 42 14.78 -14.55 -4.95
C LEU A 42 15.15 -13.08 -5.17
N ILE A 43 14.13 -12.24 -5.28
CA ILE A 43 14.25 -10.80 -5.06
C ILE A 43 14.11 -10.59 -3.54
N SER A 44 15.12 -10.02 -2.90
CA SER A 44 15.11 -9.80 -1.43
C SER A 44 15.22 -8.34 -1.03
N GLU A 45 15.41 -7.45 -2.00
CA GLU A 45 15.43 -6.00 -1.77
C GLU A 45 14.40 -5.34 -2.70
N PRO A 46 13.45 -4.54 -2.15
CA PRO A 46 12.36 -3.94 -2.91
C PRO A 46 12.81 -2.71 -3.71
N ALA A 47 13.93 -2.83 -4.42
CA ALA A 47 14.51 -1.76 -5.20
C ALA A 47 15.17 -2.34 -6.45
N ILE A 48 15.42 -1.48 -7.42
CA ILE A 48 16.03 -1.83 -8.70
C ILE A 48 17.45 -1.30 -8.73
N ASN A 49 18.34 -2.03 -9.39
CA ASN A 49 19.71 -1.61 -9.59
C ASN A 49 20.02 -1.42 -11.08
N ARG A 50 20.81 -0.39 -11.38
CA ARG A 50 21.45 -0.23 -12.69
C ARG A 50 22.94 -0.52 -12.54
N PRO A 51 23.46 -1.61 -13.13
CA PRO A 51 24.80 -2.12 -12.82
C PRO A 51 25.94 -1.37 -13.54
N GLY A 52 25.83 -0.06 -13.74
CA GLY A 52 26.82 0.72 -14.52
C GLY A 52 28.25 0.64 -13.97
N LEU A 53 28.43 0.86 -12.66
CA LEU A 53 29.74 0.73 -12.00
C LEU A 53 30.22 -0.72 -11.90
N ALA A 54 29.30 -1.67 -11.74
CA ALA A 54 29.63 -3.09 -11.70
C ALA A 54 30.18 -3.58 -13.03
N LEU A 55 29.65 -3.09 -14.16
CA LEU A 55 30.19 -3.34 -15.50
C LEU A 55 31.62 -2.81 -15.67
N ALA A 56 32.00 -1.75 -14.94
CA ALA A 56 33.37 -1.25 -14.90
C ALA A 56 34.30 -2.04 -13.94
N GLY A 57 33.76 -2.98 -13.17
CA GLY A 57 34.52 -3.84 -12.25
C GLY A 57 34.44 -3.44 -10.76
N PHE A 58 33.61 -2.45 -10.40
CA PHE A 58 33.46 -2.00 -9.01
C PHE A 58 32.27 -2.69 -8.32
N PHE A 59 32.55 -3.60 -7.38
CA PHE A 59 31.53 -4.47 -6.74
C PHE A 59 31.31 -4.25 -5.24
N SER A 60 32.06 -3.38 -4.56
CA SER A 60 32.01 -3.26 -3.09
C SER A 60 30.62 -2.94 -2.52
N TYR A 61 29.76 -2.29 -3.31
CA TYR A 61 28.38 -1.97 -2.97
C TYR A 61 27.38 -2.46 -4.02
N PHE A 62 27.74 -3.54 -4.73
CA PHE A 62 26.88 -4.07 -5.78
C PHE A 62 25.60 -4.66 -5.18
N ALA A 63 24.45 -4.08 -5.53
CA ALA A 63 23.14 -4.49 -5.04
C ALA A 63 22.66 -5.78 -5.74
N ARG A 64 23.33 -6.90 -5.43
CA ARG A 64 23.10 -8.19 -6.09
C ARG A 64 21.71 -8.78 -5.83
N LYS A 65 21.04 -8.41 -4.74
CA LYS A 65 19.71 -8.91 -4.36
C LYS A 65 18.54 -8.19 -5.05
N ARG A 66 18.85 -7.23 -5.92
CA ARG A 66 17.89 -6.39 -6.66
C ARG A 66 17.74 -6.88 -8.10
N ILE A 67 16.63 -6.54 -8.73
CA ILE A 67 16.46 -6.68 -10.19
C ILE A 67 17.51 -5.80 -10.88
N GLN A 68 18.23 -6.34 -11.87
CA GLN A 68 19.26 -5.61 -12.62
C GLN A 68 18.68 -5.07 -13.93
N VAL A 69 18.70 -3.75 -14.12
CA VAL A 69 18.17 -3.10 -15.33
C VAL A 69 19.29 -2.60 -16.23
N PHE A 70 19.22 -3.01 -17.49
CA PHE A 70 20.10 -2.56 -18.56
C PHE A 70 19.33 -1.61 -19.47
N GLY A 71 19.74 -0.33 -19.45
CA GLY A 71 19.27 0.68 -20.38
C GLY A 71 20.32 1.00 -21.43
N ASN A 72 20.13 2.14 -22.12
CA ASN A 72 21.05 2.56 -23.17
C ASN A 72 22.49 2.73 -22.68
N SER A 73 22.70 3.25 -21.47
CA SER A 73 24.05 3.52 -20.96
C SER A 73 24.81 2.22 -20.70
N GLU A 74 24.18 1.24 -20.07
CA GLU A 74 24.79 -0.07 -19.77
C GLU A 74 25.05 -0.85 -21.06
N LEU A 75 24.08 -0.89 -21.98
CA LEU A 75 24.22 -1.57 -23.27
C LEU A 75 25.25 -0.89 -24.18
N ALA A 76 25.29 0.45 -24.22
CA ALA A 76 26.28 1.17 -25.01
C ALA A 76 27.69 1.00 -24.46
N TYR A 77 27.85 0.92 -23.13
CA TYR A 77 29.13 0.59 -22.51
C TYR A 77 29.60 -0.81 -22.93
N LEU A 78 28.72 -1.82 -22.80
CA LEU A 78 29.03 -3.19 -23.23
C LEU A 78 29.40 -3.27 -24.72
N LYS A 79 28.69 -2.55 -25.60
CA LYS A 79 28.97 -2.51 -27.05
C LYS A 79 30.33 -1.89 -27.39
N LYS A 80 30.90 -1.04 -26.53
CA LYS A 80 32.22 -0.43 -26.74
C LYS A 80 33.39 -1.33 -26.31
N LEU A 81 33.12 -2.40 -25.56
CA LEU A 81 34.14 -3.33 -25.11
C LEU A 81 34.45 -4.37 -26.21
N PRO A 82 35.71 -4.80 -26.35
CA PRO A 82 36.04 -5.98 -27.13
C PRO A 82 35.28 -7.21 -26.64
N ASP A 83 34.86 -8.09 -27.55
CA ASP A 83 34.06 -9.29 -27.26
C ASP A 83 34.52 -10.10 -26.02
N PRO A 84 35.81 -10.46 -25.86
CA PRO A 84 36.25 -11.22 -24.68
C PRO A 84 36.08 -10.43 -23.37
N MET A 85 36.29 -9.11 -23.39
CA MET A 85 36.07 -8.26 -22.22
C MET A 85 34.59 -8.05 -21.94
N ARG A 86 33.76 -7.90 -22.98
CA ARG A 86 32.31 -7.73 -22.86
C ARG A 86 31.70 -8.92 -22.12
N ALA A 87 32.03 -10.14 -22.55
CA ALA A 87 31.55 -11.37 -21.93
C ALA A 87 32.08 -11.54 -20.50
N ASP A 88 33.37 -11.26 -20.24
CA ASP A 88 33.95 -11.28 -18.87
C ASP A 88 33.22 -10.31 -17.93
N ARG A 89 32.98 -9.06 -18.35
CA ARG A 89 32.30 -8.06 -17.52
C ARG A 89 30.87 -8.46 -17.18
N PHE A 90 30.13 -8.97 -18.16
CA PHE A 90 28.77 -9.43 -17.94
C PHE A 90 28.74 -10.68 -17.05
N ARG A 91 29.63 -11.66 -17.29
CA ARG A 91 29.75 -12.87 -16.47
C ARG A 91 30.01 -12.53 -14.99
N ARG A 92 30.90 -11.58 -14.70
CA ARG A 92 31.16 -11.15 -13.31
C ARG A 92 29.94 -10.61 -12.58
N ILE A 93 28.95 -10.06 -13.30
CA ILE A 93 27.68 -9.64 -12.72
C ILE A 93 26.80 -10.88 -12.45
N CYS A 94 26.70 -11.79 -13.43
CA CYS A 94 25.95 -13.04 -13.32
C CYS A 94 26.48 -13.94 -12.18
N ASP A 95 27.80 -13.98 -11.96
CA ASP A 95 28.47 -14.70 -10.88
C ASP A 95 28.02 -14.27 -9.47
N ARG A 96 27.36 -13.11 -9.34
CA ARG A 96 26.91 -12.57 -8.04
C ARG A 96 25.51 -13.01 -7.65
N ASP A 97 24.98 -14.03 -8.32
CA ASP A 97 23.71 -14.65 -7.96
C ASP A 97 22.58 -13.60 -7.93
N ILE A 98 22.46 -12.85 -9.04
CA ILE A 98 21.44 -11.81 -9.20
C ILE A 98 20.05 -12.40 -9.51
N PRO A 99 18.94 -11.83 -9.05
CA PRO A 99 17.60 -12.40 -9.27
C PRO A 99 17.27 -12.56 -10.75
N CYS A 100 17.32 -11.45 -11.50
CA CYS A 100 16.98 -11.41 -12.92
C CYS A 100 17.56 -10.16 -13.59
N ILE A 101 17.52 -10.15 -14.91
CA ILE A 101 17.93 -9.03 -15.76
C ILE A 101 16.72 -8.50 -16.51
N VAL A 102 16.56 -7.19 -16.59
CA VAL A 102 15.56 -6.52 -17.43
C VAL A 102 16.25 -5.58 -18.41
N VAL A 103 15.96 -5.74 -19.70
CA VAL A 103 16.46 -4.90 -20.78
C VAL A 103 15.37 -3.91 -21.18
N ALA A 104 15.64 -2.63 -21.00
CA ALA A 104 14.67 -1.57 -21.27
C ALA A 104 14.70 -1.09 -22.74
N ARG A 105 13.71 -0.28 -23.12
CA ARG A 105 13.60 0.41 -24.42
C ARG A 105 13.51 -0.52 -25.64
N GLY A 106 12.97 -1.72 -25.47
CA GLY A 106 12.83 -2.72 -26.54
C GLY A 106 14.16 -3.23 -27.08
N ALA A 107 15.26 -2.98 -26.37
CA ALA A 107 16.56 -3.52 -26.72
C ALA A 107 16.65 -5.00 -26.33
N THR A 108 17.58 -5.70 -26.96
CA THR A 108 17.92 -7.10 -26.67
C THR A 108 19.38 -7.21 -26.25
N LEU A 109 19.70 -8.24 -25.47
CA LEU A 109 21.09 -8.64 -25.26
C LEU A 109 21.59 -9.35 -26.53
N GLY A 110 22.90 -9.23 -26.80
CA GLY A 110 23.55 -10.03 -27.84
C GLY A 110 23.58 -11.51 -27.46
N ASP A 111 23.72 -12.38 -28.46
CA ASP A 111 23.70 -13.84 -28.27
C ASP A 111 24.80 -14.32 -27.31
N ASP A 112 25.95 -13.65 -27.32
CA ASP A 112 27.06 -13.91 -26.40
C ASP A 112 26.69 -13.67 -24.94
N LEU A 113 25.97 -12.59 -24.66
CA LEU A 113 25.49 -12.25 -23.32
C LEU A 113 24.30 -13.13 -22.90
N MET A 114 23.42 -13.46 -23.84
CA MET A 114 22.32 -14.40 -23.60
C MET A 114 22.83 -15.79 -23.24
N ALA A 115 23.91 -16.26 -23.88
CA ALA A 115 24.55 -17.53 -23.54
C ALA A 115 25.09 -17.54 -22.10
N VAL A 116 25.71 -16.44 -21.66
CA VAL A 116 26.17 -16.28 -20.26
C VAL A 116 24.99 -16.26 -19.30
N ALA A 117 23.91 -15.52 -19.59
CA ALA A 117 22.73 -15.53 -18.73
C ALA A 117 22.13 -16.93 -18.58
N LYS A 118 22.08 -17.70 -19.68
CA LYS A 118 21.62 -19.10 -19.69
C LYS A 118 22.53 -20.02 -18.86
N GLU A 119 23.86 -19.87 -18.99
CA GLU A 119 24.85 -20.62 -18.19
C GLU A 119 24.60 -20.45 -16.68
N HIS A 120 24.32 -19.21 -16.26
CA HIS A 120 24.04 -18.87 -14.86
C HIS A 120 22.58 -19.08 -14.42
N HIS A 121 21.72 -19.58 -15.31
CA HIS A 121 20.29 -19.75 -15.06
C HIS A 121 19.61 -18.45 -14.58
N ILE A 122 19.93 -17.31 -15.21
CA ILE A 122 19.35 -16.00 -14.87
C ILE A 122 18.28 -15.63 -15.90
N PRO A 123 17.01 -15.45 -15.50
CA PRO A 123 15.97 -15.03 -16.42
C PRO A 123 16.23 -13.60 -16.92
N VAL A 124 16.06 -13.41 -18.23
CA VAL A 124 16.19 -12.12 -18.90
C VAL A 124 14.83 -11.71 -19.41
N PHE A 125 14.38 -10.51 -19.04
CA PHE A 125 13.14 -9.92 -19.53
C PHE A 125 13.44 -8.70 -20.40
N GLY A 126 12.57 -8.43 -21.36
CA GLY A 126 12.54 -7.20 -22.14
C GLY A 126 11.35 -6.34 -21.76
N THR A 127 11.49 -5.01 -21.91
CA THR A 127 10.38 -4.07 -21.87
C THR A 127 10.58 -2.95 -22.87
N SER A 128 9.50 -2.52 -23.53
CA SER A 128 9.52 -1.36 -24.43
C SER A 128 9.57 -0.02 -23.68
N GLN A 129 9.36 -0.03 -22.35
CA GLN A 129 9.33 1.18 -21.55
C GLN A 129 10.69 1.90 -21.52
N VAL A 130 10.63 3.23 -21.41
CA VAL A 130 11.79 4.07 -21.10
C VAL A 130 12.36 3.66 -19.75
N THR A 131 13.68 3.51 -19.66
CA THR A 131 14.40 3.00 -18.47
C THR A 131 13.93 3.63 -17.15
N MET A 132 13.84 4.96 -17.06
CA MET A 132 13.38 5.64 -15.83
C MET A 132 11.90 5.39 -15.52
N LYS A 133 11.04 5.27 -16.53
CA LYS A 133 9.62 4.94 -16.32
C LYS A 133 9.48 3.53 -15.76
N PHE A 134 10.21 2.57 -16.32
CA PHE A 134 10.25 1.21 -15.80
C PHE A 134 10.78 1.17 -14.36
N LEU A 135 11.91 1.84 -14.08
CA LEU A 135 12.49 1.90 -12.74
C LEU A 135 11.48 2.40 -11.70
N ASN A 136 10.81 3.52 -11.97
CA ASN A 136 9.83 4.08 -11.04
C ASN A 136 8.63 3.14 -10.86
N ALA A 137 8.08 2.63 -11.95
CA ALA A 137 6.91 1.74 -11.92
C ALA A 137 7.20 0.43 -11.16
N ALA A 138 8.33 -0.21 -11.44
CA ALA A 138 8.70 -1.46 -10.80
C ALA A 138 9.13 -1.25 -9.33
N THR A 139 9.73 -0.10 -8.97
CA THR A 139 10.02 0.24 -7.56
C THR A 139 8.73 0.35 -6.74
N ILE A 140 7.72 1.08 -7.23
CA ILE A 140 6.42 1.21 -6.52
C ILE A 140 5.76 -0.17 -6.29
N ARG A 141 5.86 -1.07 -7.27
CA ARG A 141 5.31 -2.43 -7.17
C ARG A 141 6.06 -3.29 -6.15
N LEU A 142 7.38 -3.20 -6.15
CA LEU A 142 8.20 -3.87 -5.15
C LEU A 142 7.94 -3.31 -3.75
N GLU A 143 7.78 -2.01 -3.59
CA GLU A 143 7.36 -1.41 -2.31
C GLU A 143 5.99 -1.94 -1.86
N HIS A 144 5.05 -2.07 -2.79
CA HIS A 144 3.75 -2.66 -2.50
C HIS A 144 3.86 -4.15 -2.13
N ASP A 145 4.72 -4.93 -2.77
CA ASP A 145 4.87 -6.35 -2.49
C ASP A 145 5.58 -6.61 -1.16
N PHE A 146 6.57 -5.81 -0.80
CA PHE A 146 7.35 -5.98 0.42
C PHE A 146 6.83 -5.17 1.62
N GLY A 147 5.87 -4.26 1.40
CA GLY A 147 5.32 -3.38 2.41
C GLY A 147 4.86 -4.14 3.66
N PRO A 148 5.26 -3.72 4.88
CA PRO A 148 4.83 -4.38 6.11
C PRO A 148 3.31 -4.28 6.21
N SER A 149 2.69 -5.34 6.72
CA SER A 149 1.24 -5.42 6.83
C SER A 149 0.79 -5.90 8.20
N VAL A 150 -0.41 -5.48 8.58
CA VAL A 150 -1.06 -5.87 9.83
C VAL A 150 -2.54 -6.10 9.54
N THR A 151 -3.16 -7.05 10.23
CA THR A 151 -4.61 -7.26 10.15
C THR A 151 -5.23 -6.82 11.46
N MET A 152 -6.28 -6.01 11.37
CA MET A 152 -6.98 -5.45 12.52
C MET A 152 -8.48 -5.71 12.39
N HIS A 153 -9.14 -5.86 13.54
CA HIS A 153 -10.59 -6.03 13.58
C HIS A 153 -11.30 -4.67 13.46
N GLY A 154 -12.25 -4.56 12.52
CA GLY A 154 -12.97 -3.33 12.24
C GLY A 154 -13.67 -3.36 10.88
N CYS A 155 -14.28 -2.24 10.51
CA CYS A 155 -14.87 -2.03 9.19
C CYS A 155 -14.12 -0.90 8.49
N MET A 156 -13.80 -1.04 7.21
CA MET A 156 -13.18 0.01 6.40
C MET A 156 -14.15 0.42 5.30
N VAL A 157 -14.38 1.73 5.17
CA VAL A 157 -15.24 2.30 4.12
C VAL A 157 -14.56 3.50 3.46
N ASP A 158 -14.89 3.75 2.19
CA ASP A 158 -14.62 5.00 1.50
C ASP A 158 -15.86 5.89 1.60
N MET A 159 -15.78 6.94 2.44
CA MET A 159 -16.85 7.93 2.57
C MET A 159 -16.42 9.23 1.90
N ARG A 160 -17.01 9.51 0.73
CA ARG A 160 -16.75 10.73 -0.07
C ARG A 160 -15.26 10.98 -0.36
N GLY A 161 -14.52 9.90 -0.61
CA GLY A 161 -13.09 9.97 -0.92
C GLY A 161 -12.18 9.83 0.30
N ILE A 162 -12.72 9.89 1.51
CA ILE A 162 -11.98 9.68 2.77
C ILE A 162 -12.11 8.22 3.20
N GLY A 163 -10.98 7.52 3.30
CA GLY A 163 -10.95 6.16 3.85
C GLY A 163 -11.08 6.17 5.37
N VAL A 164 -12.18 5.63 5.89
CA VAL A 164 -12.49 5.60 7.32
C VAL A 164 -12.46 4.18 7.83
N MET A 165 -11.61 3.92 8.83
CA MET A 165 -11.61 2.67 9.57
C MET A 165 -12.39 2.83 10.87
N ILE A 166 -13.46 2.06 11.02
CA ILE A 166 -14.34 2.03 12.18
C ILE A 166 -13.90 0.87 13.07
N VAL A 167 -13.43 1.18 14.27
CA VAL A 167 -13.00 0.22 15.29
C VAL A 167 -13.83 0.36 16.56
N GLY A 168 -13.79 -0.64 17.43
CA GLY A 168 -14.60 -0.66 18.65
C GLY A 168 -14.78 -2.08 19.19
N LYS A 169 -15.25 -2.17 20.44
CA LYS A 169 -15.53 -3.44 21.12
C LYS A 169 -16.47 -4.32 20.28
N SER A 170 -16.43 -5.65 20.46
CA SER A 170 -17.40 -6.53 19.81
C SER A 170 -18.83 -6.12 20.18
N GLY A 171 -19.73 -6.09 19.19
CA GLY A 171 -21.11 -5.62 19.37
C GLY A 171 -21.27 -4.10 19.50
N SER A 172 -20.23 -3.28 19.26
CA SER A 172 -20.34 -1.81 19.31
C SER A 172 -21.08 -1.18 18.12
N GLY A 173 -21.64 -1.98 17.21
CA GLY A 173 -22.35 -1.49 16.03
C GLY A 173 -21.47 -1.14 14.83
N LYS A 174 -20.28 -1.75 14.67
CA LYS A 174 -19.33 -1.41 13.59
C LYS A 174 -19.92 -1.70 12.20
N SER A 175 -20.38 -2.93 11.99
CA SER A 175 -20.96 -3.39 10.73
C SER A 175 -22.29 -2.68 10.45
N GLU A 176 -23.12 -2.44 11.46
CA GLU A 176 -24.35 -1.65 11.35
C GLU A 176 -24.07 -0.19 10.96
N THR A 177 -23.02 0.41 11.53
CA THR A 177 -22.57 1.76 11.13
C THR A 177 -22.06 1.76 9.69
N ALA A 178 -21.33 0.72 9.27
CA ALA A 178 -20.88 0.58 7.90
C ALA A 178 -22.04 0.46 6.91
N VAL A 179 -23.07 -0.35 7.22
CA VAL A 179 -24.31 -0.44 6.41
C VAL A 179 -24.98 0.94 6.29
N GLY A 180 -25.15 1.65 7.41
CA GLY A 180 -25.72 3.00 7.36
C GLY A 180 -24.89 3.98 6.50
N LEU A 181 -23.57 3.80 6.42
CA LEU A 181 -22.73 4.59 5.52
C LEU A 181 -22.93 4.18 4.05
N LEU A 182 -23.08 2.89 3.74
CA LEU A 182 -23.40 2.43 2.38
C LEU A 182 -24.72 3.02 1.87
N GLU A 183 -25.75 3.06 2.72
CA GLU A 183 -27.03 3.73 2.41
C GLU A 183 -26.87 5.23 2.10
N ARG A 184 -25.79 5.84 2.61
CA ARG A 184 -25.43 7.25 2.38
C ARG A 184 -24.43 7.44 1.23
N GLY A 185 -24.21 6.39 0.44
CA GLY A 185 -23.34 6.40 -0.75
C GLY A 185 -21.86 6.14 -0.47
N ALA A 186 -21.51 5.62 0.70
CA ALA A 186 -20.16 5.11 0.94
C ALA A 186 -19.91 3.81 0.15
N ALA A 187 -18.65 3.42 0.07
CA ALA A 187 -18.27 2.12 -0.48
C ALA A 187 -17.50 1.29 0.56
N LEU A 188 -17.84 0.01 0.69
CA LEU A 188 -17.18 -0.94 1.56
C LEU A 188 -15.82 -1.32 0.99
N VAL A 189 -14.79 -1.26 1.82
CA VAL A 189 -13.46 -1.80 1.53
C VAL A 189 -13.27 -3.15 2.21
N ALA A 190 -13.65 -3.23 3.49
CA ALA A 190 -13.57 -4.45 4.29
C ALA A 190 -14.56 -4.41 5.46
N ASP A 191 -15.07 -5.57 5.86
CA ASP A 191 -15.83 -5.78 7.09
C ASP A 191 -15.15 -6.85 7.94
N ASP A 192 -15.28 -6.74 9.25
CA ASP A 192 -14.66 -7.58 10.29
C ASP A 192 -13.11 -7.57 10.32
N MET A 193 -12.44 -7.94 9.24
CA MET A 193 -10.98 -8.07 9.15
C MET A 193 -10.41 -7.13 8.09
N VAL A 194 -9.73 -6.08 8.53
CA VAL A 194 -9.08 -5.08 7.67
C VAL A 194 -7.59 -5.37 7.61
N ARG A 195 -7.07 -5.65 6.42
CA ARG A 195 -5.62 -5.76 6.18
C ARG A 195 -5.08 -4.40 5.80
N LEU A 196 -4.16 -3.88 6.58
CA LEU A 196 -3.47 -2.61 6.36
C LEU A 196 -2.04 -2.91 5.92
N LYS A 197 -1.58 -2.27 4.86
CA LYS A 197 -0.21 -2.37 4.36
C LYS A 197 0.40 -0.98 4.22
N LEU A 198 1.63 -0.81 4.67
CA LEU A 198 2.40 0.41 4.45
C LEU A 198 3.04 0.39 3.06
N VAL A 199 2.69 1.35 2.21
CA VAL A 199 3.18 1.49 0.83
C VAL A 199 3.49 2.95 0.58
N GLY A 200 4.74 3.28 0.21
CA GLY A 200 5.13 4.67 -0.05
C GLY A 200 4.91 5.64 1.12
N GLY A 201 4.91 5.16 2.36
CA GLY A 201 4.61 5.96 3.56
C GLY A 201 3.12 6.09 3.89
N GLU A 202 2.22 5.54 3.08
CA GLU A 202 0.78 5.56 3.30
C GLU A 202 0.26 4.18 3.71
N LEU A 203 -0.80 4.16 4.52
CA LEU A 203 -1.50 2.91 4.86
C LEU A 203 -2.61 2.65 3.86
N ILE A 204 -2.51 1.54 3.13
CA ILE A 204 -3.53 1.06 2.21
C ILE A 204 -4.30 -0.08 2.88
N ALA A 205 -5.61 0.06 2.98
CA ALA A 205 -6.52 -0.93 3.55
C ALA A 205 -7.16 -1.78 2.44
N THR A 206 -7.30 -3.08 2.68
CA THR A 206 -8.01 -4.05 1.83
C THR A 206 -8.69 -5.11 2.68
N ALA A 207 -9.68 -5.79 2.13
CA ALA A 207 -10.19 -7.05 2.68
C ALA A 207 -9.28 -8.24 2.30
N PRO A 208 -9.25 -9.31 3.12
CA PRO A 208 -8.89 -10.65 2.65
C PRO A 208 -9.72 -11.07 1.42
N ASP A 209 -9.15 -11.86 0.52
CA ASP A 209 -9.83 -12.24 -0.73
C ASP A 209 -11.18 -12.94 -0.50
N LEU A 210 -11.26 -13.81 0.51
CA LEU A 210 -12.47 -14.57 0.82
C LEU A 210 -13.62 -13.70 1.36
N SER A 211 -13.32 -12.61 2.06
CA SER A 211 -14.33 -11.74 2.68
C SER A 211 -14.62 -10.47 1.87
N ARG A 212 -14.01 -10.30 0.70
CA ARG A 212 -14.16 -9.09 -0.13
C ARG A 212 -15.62 -8.87 -0.52
N GLY A 213 -16.16 -7.71 -0.15
CA GLY A 213 -17.54 -7.31 -0.46
C GLY A 213 -18.62 -8.02 0.36
N TYR A 214 -18.25 -8.94 1.26
CA TYR A 214 -19.18 -9.59 2.18
C TYR A 214 -19.20 -8.87 3.52
N MET A 215 -20.36 -8.90 4.18
CA MET A 215 -20.56 -8.37 5.53
C MET A 215 -21.40 -9.34 6.35
N GLU A 216 -21.15 -9.43 7.66
CA GLU A 216 -22.01 -10.17 8.59
C GLU A 216 -22.92 -9.18 9.35
N ILE A 217 -24.23 -9.34 9.22
CA ILE A 217 -25.20 -8.55 9.97
C ILE A 217 -25.96 -9.44 10.94
N ARG A 218 -25.87 -9.11 12.23
CA ARG A 218 -26.54 -9.88 13.28
C ARG A 218 -28.05 -9.89 13.07
N GLY A 219 -28.63 -11.08 13.18
CA GLY A 219 -30.06 -11.31 12.95
C GLY A 219 -30.48 -11.45 11.48
N ILE A 220 -29.58 -11.17 10.52
CA ILE A 220 -29.83 -11.34 9.09
C ILE A 220 -28.93 -12.43 8.51
N GLY A 221 -27.64 -12.42 8.84
CA GLY A 221 -26.62 -13.32 8.30
C GLY A 221 -25.62 -12.60 7.39
N ILE A 222 -24.95 -13.37 6.53
CA ILE A 222 -23.94 -12.85 5.59
C ILE A 222 -24.64 -12.25 4.37
N ILE A 223 -24.27 -11.02 4.04
CA ILE A 223 -24.76 -10.28 2.86
C ILE A 223 -23.59 -9.91 1.95
N ASN A 224 -23.90 -9.60 0.69
CA ASN A 224 -22.93 -9.04 -0.26
C ASN A 224 -23.31 -7.59 -0.59
N ALA A 225 -22.42 -6.65 -0.29
CA ALA A 225 -22.66 -5.22 -0.44
C ALA A 225 -22.87 -4.80 -1.91
N ALA A 226 -22.16 -5.42 -2.86
CA ALA A 226 -22.31 -5.11 -4.28
C ALA A 226 -23.66 -5.59 -4.83
N ASN A 227 -24.14 -6.75 -4.38
CA ASN A 227 -25.45 -7.28 -4.81
C ASN A 227 -26.62 -6.43 -4.28
N LEU A 228 -26.49 -5.88 -3.07
CA LEU A 228 -27.55 -5.10 -2.43
C LEU A 228 -27.54 -3.62 -2.84
N TYR A 229 -26.36 -3.01 -2.96
CA TYR A 229 -26.20 -1.57 -3.15
C TYR A 229 -25.52 -1.19 -4.49
N GLY A 230 -25.23 -2.17 -5.34
CA GLY A 230 -24.61 -2.00 -6.65
C GLY A 230 -23.07 -1.95 -6.62
N LEU A 231 -22.42 -2.09 -7.78
CA LEU A 231 -20.95 -2.16 -7.89
C LEU A 231 -20.20 -0.94 -7.32
N ALA A 232 -20.85 0.23 -7.28
CA ALA A 232 -20.24 1.44 -6.73
C ALA A 232 -20.07 1.38 -5.19
N SER A 233 -20.79 0.47 -4.50
CA SER A 233 -20.75 0.30 -3.05
C SER A 233 -19.55 -0.52 -2.56
N ILE A 234 -18.64 -0.93 -3.45
CA ILE A 234 -17.42 -1.65 -3.09
C ILE A 234 -16.17 -0.95 -3.63
N ARG A 235 -15.08 -1.07 -2.87
CA ARG A 235 -13.74 -0.62 -3.25
C ARG A 235 -12.74 -1.75 -2.91
N PRO A 236 -11.91 -2.21 -3.87
CA PRO A 236 -10.93 -3.26 -3.60
C PRO A 236 -9.94 -2.87 -2.50
N ASP A 237 -9.49 -1.63 -2.55
CA ASP A 237 -8.57 -1.03 -1.58
C ASP A 237 -8.86 0.46 -1.40
N LYS A 238 -8.34 1.03 -0.30
CA LYS A 238 -8.44 2.47 -0.02
C LYS A 238 -7.35 2.90 0.96
N ARG A 239 -6.78 4.09 0.76
CA ARG A 239 -5.90 4.74 1.75
C ARG A 239 -6.66 4.99 3.06
N LEU A 240 -6.07 4.64 4.19
CA LEU A 240 -6.59 4.96 5.52
C LEU A 240 -6.30 6.41 5.86
N ASP A 241 -7.37 7.19 6.04
CA ASP A 241 -7.31 8.63 6.22
C ASP A 241 -7.79 9.08 7.61
N LEU A 242 -8.65 8.28 8.24
CA LEU A 242 -9.28 8.55 9.54
C LEU A 242 -9.57 7.24 10.25
N VAL A 243 -9.25 7.16 11.54
CA VAL A 243 -9.73 6.09 12.43
C VAL A 243 -10.86 6.64 13.29
N VAL A 244 -11.99 5.94 13.30
CA VAL A 244 -13.11 6.22 14.20
C VAL A 244 -13.25 5.09 15.21
N THR A 245 -13.18 5.39 16.50
CA THR A 245 -13.48 4.41 17.56
C THR A 245 -14.87 4.61 18.12
N LEU A 246 -15.72 3.60 17.96
CA LEU A 246 -17.03 3.53 18.61
C LEU A 246 -16.85 3.12 20.07
N LYS A 247 -17.22 4.02 21.00
CA LYS A 247 -17.16 3.79 22.45
C LYS A 247 -18.55 3.78 23.08
N PRO A 248 -18.84 2.90 24.05
CA PRO A 248 -20.04 2.98 24.86
C PRO A 248 -20.18 4.37 25.52
N HIS A 249 -21.40 4.88 25.64
CA HIS A 249 -21.65 6.21 26.23
C HIS A 249 -21.12 6.37 27.66
N ALA A 250 -21.15 5.29 28.46
CA ALA A 250 -20.63 5.28 29.83
C ALA A 250 -19.10 5.50 29.91
N ASP A 251 -18.37 5.26 28.81
CA ASP A 251 -16.91 5.38 28.74
C ASP A 251 -16.47 6.83 28.36
N LEU A 252 -17.38 7.82 28.38
CA LEU A 252 -17.17 9.18 27.81
C LEU A 252 -16.85 10.28 28.83
N ASN A 253 -16.54 9.95 30.08
CA ASN A 253 -16.26 10.95 31.12
C ASN A 253 -15.09 11.91 30.77
N GLU A 254 -14.38 11.70 29.66
CA GLU A 254 -13.25 12.51 29.18
C GLU A 254 -13.28 12.79 27.65
N VAL A 255 -14.46 12.94 27.02
CA VAL A 255 -14.48 13.39 25.62
C VAL A 255 -14.34 14.90 25.51
N ASP A 256 -13.28 15.32 24.80
CA ASP A 256 -13.05 16.70 24.39
C ASP A 256 -14.27 17.21 23.59
N ARG A 257 -15.02 18.13 24.20
CA ARG A 257 -16.24 18.70 23.63
C ARG A 257 -15.95 19.79 22.60
N LEU A 258 -14.73 20.33 22.60
CA LEU A 258 -14.31 21.44 21.75
C LEU A 258 -13.54 20.96 20.52
N GLY A 259 -13.01 19.74 20.54
CA GLY A 259 -12.26 19.16 19.42
C GLY A 259 -10.96 19.93 19.14
N LEU A 260 -10.39 20.55 20.17
CA LEU A 260 -9.19 21.37 20.08
C LEU A 260 -7.93 20.50 20.01
N GLN A 261 -7.95 19.29 20.57
CA GLN A 261 -6.85 18.35 20.44
C GLN A 261 -7.09 17.34 19.32
N THR A 262 -6.19 17.31 18.34
CA THR A 262 -6.19 16.28 17.31
C THR A 262 -5.60 15.00 17.90
N LYS A 263 -6.45 14.02 18.18
CA LYS A 263 -5.99 12.68 18.57
C LYS A 263 -5.44 11.96 17.34
N THR A 264 -4.46 11.09 17.57
CA THR A 264 -3.90 10.22 16.53
C THR A 264 -3.92 8.76 16.96
N PHE A 265 -4.06 7.86 15.99
CA PHE A 265 -4.01 6.42 16.15
C PHE A 265 -2.78 5.89 15.40
N GLU A 266 -1.86 5.22 16.11
CA GLU A 266 -0.63 4.70 15.52
C GLU A 266 -0.85 3.32 14.90
N ILE A 267 -0.47 3.14 13.63
CA ILE A 267 -0.49 1.86 12.92
C ILE A 267 0.77 1.75 12.05
N LEU A 268 1.57 0.70 12.25
CA LEU A 268 2.84 0.49 11.53
C LEU A 268 3.77 1.73 11.55
N GLY A 269 3.80 2.47 12.67
CA GLY A 269 4.56 3.70 12.85
C GLY A 269 3.95 4.96 12.22
N GLN A 270 2.80 4.84 11.52
CA GLN A 270 2.07 5.98 10.96
C GLN A 270 1.03 6.50 11.94
N HIS A 271 0.96 7.84 12.09
CA HIS A 271 0.01 8.51 12.97
C HIS A 271 -1.20 8.99 12.16
N ILE A 272 -2.33 8.29 12.31
CA ILE A 272 -3.56 8.59 11.57
C ILE A 272 -4.48 9.44 12.44
N PRO A 273 -5.16 10.48 11.91
CA PRO A 273 -6.18 11.22 12.65
C PRO A 273 -7.24 10.30 13.27
N HIS A 274 -7.64 10.61 14.49
CA HIS A 274 -8.48 9.73 15.31
C HIS A 274 -9.65 10.50 15.94
N VAL A 275 -10.84 9.92 15.83
CA VAL A 275 -12.07 10.44 16.45
C VAL A 275 -12.75 9.34 17.25
N GLU A 276 -13.22 9.69 18.44
CA GLU A 276 -13.99 8.78 19.29
C GLU A 276 -15.46 9.17 19.27
N ILE A 277 -16.33 8.25 18.86
CA ILE A 277 -17.76 8.50 18.73
C ILE A 277 -18.54 7.72 19.79
N PRO A 278 -19.36 8.40 20.61
CA PRO A 278 -20.32 7.77 21.51
C PRO A 278 -21.31 6.87 20.79
N VAL A 279 -21.55 5.68 21.32
CA VAL A 279 -22.70 4.85 20.96
C VAL A 279 -23.71 4.89 22.09
N ALA A 280 -24.92 5.34 21.77
CA ALA A 280 -26.08 5.41 22.67
C ALA A 280 -27.36 5.12 21.87
N PRO A 281 -28.41 4.56 22.51
CA PRO A 281 -29.70 4.37 21.87
C PRO A 281 -30.23 5.67 21.23
N GLY A 282 -30.78 5.59 20.02
CA GLY A 282 -31.30 6.74 19.27
C GLY A 282 -30.23 7.60 18.58
N ARG A 283 -28.93 7.34 18.78
CA ARG A 283 -27.85 8.06 18.10
C ARG A 283 -27.50 7.41 16.76
N ASP A 284 -27.60 8.18 15.69
CA ASP A 284 -27.19 7.76 14.34
C ASP A 284 -25.66 7.83 14.21
N THR A 285 -24.98 6.70 14.44
CA THR A 285 -23.52 6.59 14.35
C THR A 285 -23.02 6.80 12.92
N ALA A 286 -23.76 6.35 11.90
CA ALA A 286 -23.38 6.54 10.50
C ALA A 286 -23.34 8.03 10.12
N ARG A 287 -24.33 8.81 10.59
CA ARG A 287 -24.30 10.28 10.42
C ARG A 287 -23.11 10.92 11.14
N MET A 288 -22.78 10.48 12.36
CA MET A 288 -21.63 11.02 13.08
C MET A 288 -20.30 10.71 12.35
N VAL A 289 -20.14 9.48 11.85
CA VAL A 289 -18.96 9.10 11.04
C VAL A 289 -18.89 9.91 9.75
N THR A 290 -20.03 10.15 9.10
CA THR A 290 -20.10 11.01 7.90
C THR A 290 -19.57 12.41 8.18
N ILE A 291 -19.98 13.02 9.30
CA ILE A 291 -19.51 14.35 9.71
C ILE A 291 -18.00 14.33 9.98
N ALA A 292 -17.49 13.31 10.68
CA ALA A 292 -16.07 13.18 10.96
C ALA A 292 -15.24 13.04 9.66
N ALA A 293 -15.73 12.29 8.67
CA ALA A 293 -15.09 12.17 7.36
C ALA A 293 -15.05 13.53 6.62
N LEU A 294 -16.15 14.30 6.66
CA LEU A 294 -16.22 15.63 6.05
C LEU A 294 -15.31 16.64 6.76
N ASP A 295 -15.24 16.63 8.08
CA ASP A 295 -14.30 17.45 8.86
C ASP A 295 -12.86 17.10 8.49
N GLN A 296 -12.54 15.82 8.36
CA GLN A 296 -11.22 15.37 7.93
C GLN A 296 -10.89 15.82 6.49
N GLN A 297 -11.88 15.85 5.60
CA GLN A 297 -11.72 16.40 4.25
C GLN A 297 -11.41 17.91 4.29
N LEU A 298 -12.08 18.68 5.15
CA LEU A 298 -11.82 20.11 5.34
C LEU A 298 -10.41 20.36 5.91
N ARG A 299 -9.99 19.58 6.92
CA ARG A 299 -8.64 19.67 7.50
C ARG A 299 -7.55 19.44 6.45
N ARG A 300 -7.76 18.50 5.52
CA ARG A 300 -6.85 18.27 4.38
C ARG A 300 -6.73 19.45 3.43
N LEU A 301 -7.77 20.27 3.34
CA LEU A 301 -7.78 21.50 2.56
C LEU A 301 -7.22 22.70 3.36
N GLY A 302 -6.81 22.49 4.62
CA GLY A 302 -6.24 23.53 5.48
C GLY A 302 -7.25 24.24 6.39
N TYR A 303 -8.52 23.82 6.41
CA TYR A 303 -9.54 24.41 7.26
C TYR A 303 -9.63 23.65 8.60
N ASN A 304 -9.32 24.33 9.71
CA ASN A 304 -9.57 23.82 11.07
C ASN A 304 -10.68 24.64 11.74
N MET A 305 -11.90 24.12 11.72
CA MET A 305 -13.09 24.82 12.22
C MET A 305 -13.03 25.11 13.73
N ALA A 306 -12.37 24.24 14.51
CA ALA A 306 -12.22 24.44 15.96
C ALA A 306 -11.29 25.62 16.25
N ASP A 307 -10.17 25.73 15.53
CA ASP A 307 -9.24 26.85 15.65
C ASP A 307 -9.89 28.17 15.20
N GLU A 308 -10.63 28.15 14.08
CA GLU A 308 -11.33 29.33 13.57
C GLU A 308 -12.38 29.82 14.58
N PHE A 309 -13.14 28.91 15.18
CA PHE A 309 -14.11 29.26 16.22
C PHE A 309 -13.44 29.76 17.50
N ASN A 310 -12.33 29.15 17.92
CA ASN A 310 -11.57 29.60 19.08
C ASN A 310 -11.00 31.01 18.86
N GLN A 311 -10.47 31.31 17.67
CA GLN A 311 -10.02 32.64 17.29
C GLN A 311 -11.18 33.65 17.32
N LYS A 312 -12.36 33.29 16.81
CA LYS A 312 -13.56 34.15 16.89
C LYS A 312 -13.98 34.45 18.33
N LEU A 313 -13.95 33.44 19.21
CA LEU A 313 -14.23 33.61 20.64
C LEU A 313 -13.20 34.54 21.30
N LEU A 314 -11.91 34.32 21.07
CA LEU A 314 -10.84 35.16 21.60
C LEU A 314 -10.98 36.62 21.14
N ASN A 315 -11.29 36.85 19.86
CA ASN A 315 -11.51 38.19 19.33
C ASN A 315 -12.75 38.86 19.94
N HIS A 316 -13.83 38.11 20.19
CA HIS A 316 -15.01 38.64 20.85
C HIS A 316 -14.75 39.01 22.32
N MET A 317 -13.95 38.20 23.03
CA MET A 317 -13.54 38.50 24.40
C MET A 317 -12.55 39.68 24.50
N ALA A 318 -11.70 39.87 23.48
CA ALA A 318 -10.73 40.97 23.44
C ALA A 318 -11.36 42.32 23.07
N GLY A 319 -12.48 42.34 22.34
CA GLY A 319 -13.22 43.55 21.96
C GLY A 319 -14.25 44.05 22.98
N GLY A 320 -14.32 43.42 24.15
CA GLY A 320 -15.29 43.70 25.22
C GLY A 320 -14.80 44.64 26.34
N PHE A 321 -13.92 45.60 26.03
CA PHE A 321 -13.51 46.69 26.92
C PHE A 321 -13.72 48.06 26.26
#